data_AF-A0A846SYG0-F1
#
_entry.id   AF-A0A846SYG0-F1
#
_cell.length_a   1.000
_cell.length_b   1.000
_cell.length_c   1.000
_cell.angle_alpha   90.00
_cell.angle_beta   90.00
_cell.angle_gamma   90.00
#
_symmetry.space_group_name_H-M   'P 1'
#
loop_
_entity.id
_entity.type
_entity.pdbx_description
1 polymer ?
#
loop_
_entity_poly.entity_id
_entity_poly.type
_entity_poly.pdbx_seq_one_letter_code
_entity_poly.pdbx_strand_id
1 'polypeptide(L)'
;MILYLRNPTPPTRRRMRNWLLRWPLTGVAVLPVASNEQSHLGGQLLETLPIPALAAAVARIGHVDVELDPDGIARSAYLRAGLGSPYWPTLALALWEASKPVATPALPGQRAAPTGQPTLDAWRRDYRVLIPFAGPPGHFQRFSYSAVLRGEIAPAAFHDKFILIGSTATGMGDALPTPVSGLAQPMPG
;
A
#
# COMPACT_ATOMS: atom_id res chain seq x y z
N MET A 1 9.53 2.13 8.77
CA MET A 1 10.27 2.72 7.64
C MET A 1 9.29 3.51 6.79
N ILE A 2 9.71 4.62 6.18
CA ILE A 2 8.91 5.40 5.22
C ILE A 2 9.42 5.17 3.79
N LEU A 3 8.58 4.79 2.81
CA LEU A 3 8.92 4.66 1.37
C LEU A 3 8.22 5.76 0.54
N TYR A 4 8.84 6.21 -0.56
CA TYR A 4 8.54 7.47 -1.27
C TYR A 4 8.06 7.28 -2.72
N LEU A 5 7.07 8.06 -3.17
CA LEU A 5 6.77 8.32 -4.58
C LEU A 5 6.45 9.83 -4.79
N ARG A 6 6.89 10.40 -5.92
CA ARG A 6 7.00 11.85 -6.19
C ARG A 6 5.75 12.43 -6.88
N ASN A 7 5.35 13.65 -6.52
CA ASN A 7 4.62 14.63 -7.37
C ASN A 7 5.03 16.08 -6.95
N PRO A 8 4.97 17.14 -7.78
CA PRO A 8 5.76 18.37 -7.58
C PRO A 8 5.03 19.59 -6.93
N THR A 9 5.74 20.25 -5.98
CA THR A 9 5.89 21.71 -5.65
C THR A 9 4.82 22.55 -4.87
N PRO A 10 5.22 23.59 -4.05
CA PRO A 10 4.89 23.79 -2.59
C PRO A 10 4.39 25.25 -2.20
N PRO A 11 4.56 25.86 -0.97
CA PRO A 11 3.98 25.63 0.40
C PRO A 11 3.58 26.93 1.23
N THR A 12 3.15 26.82 2.53
CA THR A 12 3.51 27.74 3.69
C THR A 12 3.12 27.24 5.13
N ARG A 13 3.72 27.82 6.21
CA ARG A 13 4.09 27.26 7.57
C ARG A 13 3.17 27.51 8.81
N ARG A 14 3.23 26.67 9.90
CA ARG A 14 3.83 26.94 11.28
C ARG A 14 3.23 26.15 12.53
N ARG A 15 4.05 25.22 13.10
CA ARG A 15 4.33 24.71 14.50
C ARG A 15 3.31 24.19 15.57
N MET A 16 3.79 23.16 16.30
CA MET A 16 3.15 22.11 17.16
C MET A 16 3.02 22.36 18.68
N ARG A 17 2.13 21.57 19.34
CA ARG A 17 2.18 21.16 20.78
C ARG A 17 1.31 19.95 21.23
N ASN A 18 0.62 19.19 20.36
CA ASN A 18 -0.13 17.94 20.72
C ASN A 18 0.10 16.83 19.68
N TRP A 19 1.30 16.25 19.58
CA TRP A 19 1.79 15.55 18.38
C TRP A 19 0.85 14.53 17.66
N LEU A 20 0.01 13.74 18.36
CA LEU A 20 -0.98 12.84 17.72
C LEU A 20 -2.30 13.52 17.34
N LEU A 21 -2.61 14.67 17.95
CA LEU A 21 -3.78 15.52 17.69
C LEU A 21 -3.44 16.80 16.90
N ARG A 22 -2.16 17.01 16.54
CA ARG A 22 -1.61 18.27 16.00
C ARG A 22 -0.51 18.04 14.95
N TRP A 23 -0.43 16.85 14.36
CA TRP A 23 -0.01 16.82 12.96
C TRP A 23 -1.11 17.58 12.21
N PRO A 24 -0.81 18.54 11.32
CA PRO A 24 -1.84 18.94 10.40
C PRO A 24 -2.16 17.66 9.63
N LEU A 25 -3.32 17.06 9.87
CA LEU A 25 -3.94 16.06 9.00
C LEU A 25 -4.24 16.67 7.61
N THR A 26 -3.43 17.63 7.15
CA THR A 26 -3.40 18.04 5.75
C THR A 26 -2.84 16.92 4.88
N GLY A 27 -2.21 15.90 5.48
CA GLY A 27 -1.87 14.65 4.81
C GLY A 27 -3.05 13.68 4.84
N VAL A 28 -3.35 13.08 3.70
CA VAL A 28 -4.38 12.06 3.55
C VAL A 28 -3.78 10.69 3.91
N ALA A 29 -4.39 9.98 4.86
CA ALA A 29 -3.94 8.67 5.30
C ALA A 29 -4.76 7.54 4.65
N VAL A 30 -4.10 6.42 4.39
CA VAL A 30 -4.70 5.19 3.85
C VAL A 30 -4.12 4.00 4.62
N LEU A 31 -4.97 3.00 4.92
CA LEU A 31 -4.55 1.79 5.64
C LEU A 31 -4.71 0.52 4.79
N PRO A 32 -3.89 -0.51 5.07
CA PRO A 32 -3.99 -1.78 4.37
C PRO A 32 -5.18 -2.62 4.85
N VAL A 33 -5.76 -3.37 3.93
CA VAL A 33 -6.54 -4.58 4.21
C VAL A 33 -5.79 -5.78 3.63
N ALA A 34 -5.69 -6.85 4.40
CA ALA A 34 -5.04 -8.09 3.96
C ALA A 34 -6.08 -9.20 3.80
N SER A 35 -5.93 -10.00 2.76
CA SER A 35 -6.51 -11.34 2.71
C SER A 35 -5.71 -12.22 3.67
N ASN A 36 -6.38 -12.86 4.62
CA ASN A 36 -5.75 -13.78 5.54
C ASN A 36 -6.48 -15.12 5.51
N GLU A 37 -5.70 -16.19 5.43
CA GLU A 37 -6.20 -17.55 5.57
C GLU A 37 -6.13 -17.90 7.06
N GLN A 38 -7.22 -17.64 7.82
CA GLN A 38 -7.28 -18.09 9.20
C GLN A 38 -7.43 -19.62 9.23
N SER A 39 -6.28 -20.30 9.28
CA SER A 39 -6.16 -21.77 9.35
C SER A 39 -6.79 -22.40 10.61
N HIS A 40 -7.37 -21.60 11.52
CA HIS A 40 -7.96 -22.08 12.77
C HIS A 40 -9.45 -22.42 12.70
N LEU A 41 -10.16 -22.08 11.61
CA LEU A 41 -11.60 -22.33 11.45
C LEU A 41 -11.96 -22.81 10.04
N GLY A 42 -11.25 -23.82 9.52
CA GLY A 42 -11.68 -24.55 8.31
C GLY A 42 -11.27 -23.96 6.96
N GLY A 43 -10.24 -23.10 6.89
CA GLY A 43 -9.66 -22.65 5.62
C GLY A 43 -10.53 -21.65 4.85
N GLN A 44 -11.36 -20.88 5.55
CA GLN A 44 -12.12 -19.79 4.95
C GLN A 44 -11.23 -18.54 4.86
N LEU A 45 -11.20 -17.95 3.67
CA LEU A 45 -10.50 -16.70 3.45
C LEU A 45 -11.27 -15.55 4.11
N LEU A 46 -10.56 -14.72 4.88
CA LEU A 46 -11.12 -13.57 5.57
C LEU A 46 -10.36 -12.30 5.24
N GLU A 47 -11.07 -11.19 5.25
CA GLU A 47 -10.48 -9.86 5.15
C GLU A 47 -10.11 -9.33 6.54
N THR A 48 -8.83 -9.06 6.74
CA THR A 48 -8.33 -8.46 7.98
C THR A 48 -8.32 -6.95 7.84
N LEU A 49 -9.36 -6.30 8.37
CA LEU A 49 -9.50 -4.85 8.39
C LEU A 49 -8.64 -4.20 9.50
N PRO A 50 -8.25 -2.93 9.34
CA PRO A 50 -7.67 -2.15 10.42
C PRO A 50 -8.61 -2.08 11.62
N ILE A 51 -8.05 -1.95 12.83
CA ILE A 51 -8.86 -1.76 14.03
C ILE A 51 -9.80 -0.56 13.85
N PRO A 52 -11.05 -0.61 14.39
CA PRO A 52 -12.08 0.38 14.07
C PRO A 52 -11.66 1.83 14.30
N ALA A 53 -10.91 2.10 15.37
CA ALA A 53 -10.42 3.43 15.70
C ALA A 53 -9.50 4.02 14.61
N LEU A 54 -8.70 3.17 13.95
CA LEU A 54 -7.83 3.60 12.85
C LEU A 54 -8.57 3.64 11.52
N ALA A 55 -9.44 2.66 11.26
CA ALA A 55 -10.27 2.63 10.06
C ALA A 55 -11.15 3.89 9.92
N ALA A 56 -11.70 4.39 11.04
CA ALA A 56 -12.50 5.60 11.07
C ALA A 56 -11.70 6.91 10.85
N ALA A 57 -10.38 6.86 11.03
CA ALA A 57 -9.51 8.04 10.98
C ALA A 57 -8.79 8.23 9.63
N VAL A 58 -8.97 7.31 8.69
CA VAL A 58 -8.30 7.34 7.38
C VAL A 58 -9.26 7.64 6.24
N ALA A 59 -8.74 8.23 5.18
CA ALA A 59 -9.57 8.61 4.04
C ALA A 59 -9.98 7.40 3.19
N ARG A 60 -9.11 6.38 3.12
CA ARG A 60 -9.34 5.15 2.33
C ARG A 60 -8.68 3.94 2.98
N ILE A 61 -9.12 2.77 2.55
CA ILE A 61 -8.49 1.47 2.81
C ILE A 61 -8.20 0.83 1.45
N GLY A 62 -7.08 0.12 1.32
CA GLY A 62 -6.72 -0.57 0.09
C GLY A 62 -5.99 -1.89 0.35
N HIS A 63 -6.13 -2.85 -0.57
CA HIS A 63 -5.54 -4.17 -0.41
C HIS A 63 -4.02 -4.16 -0.64
N VAL A 64 -3.33 -5.09 0.02
CA VAL A 64 -1.89 -5.36 -0.15
C VAL A 64 -1.59 -6.67 -0.88
N ASP A 65 -2.62 -7.28 -1.47
CA ASP A 65 -2.48 -8.50 -2.26
C ASP A 65 -1.48 -8.34 -3.43
N VAL A 66 -0.56 -9.30 -3.54
CA VAL A 66 0.44 -9.41 -4.60
C VAL A 66 0.44 -10.84 -5.12
N GLU A 67 0.39 -10.98 -6.44
CA GLU A 67 0.54 -12.27 -7.10
C GLU A 67 1.98 -12.44 -7.59
N LEU A 68 2.56 -13.61 -7.30
CA LEU A 68 3.85 -14.02 -7.84
C LEU A 68 3.62 -14.76 -9.15
N ASP A 69 4.47 -14.50 -10.14
CA ASP A 69 4.51 -15.29 -11.37
C ASP A 69 4.96 -16.74 -11.06
N PRO A 70 4.83 -17.70 -12.00
CA PRO A 70 5.19 -19.11 -11.77
C PRO A 70 6.63 -19.36 -11.32
N ASP A 71 7.53 -18.42 -11.59
CA ASP A 71 8.93 -18.45 -11.14
C ASP A 71 9.15 -17.77 -9.77
N GLY A 72 8.06 -17.40 -9.09
CA GLY A 72 8.06 -16.78 -7.77
C GLY A 72 8.34 -15.28 -7.79
N ILE A 73 8.48 -14.63 -8.95
CA ILE A 73 8.83 -13.21 -9.04
C ILE A 73 7.57 -12.33 -9.16
N ALA A 74 7.48 -11.28 -8.35
CA ALA A 74 6.43 -10.29 -8.48
C ALA A 74 6.71 -9.35 -9.66
N ARG A 75 5.85 -9.36 -10.69
CA ARG A 75 5.96 -8.47 -11.87
C ARG A 75 4.72 -7.62 -12.13
N SER A 76 3.58 -8.05 -11.61
CA SER A 76 2.28 -7.42 -11.82
C SER A 76 1.56 -7.13 -10.51
N ALA A 77 0.63 -6.19 -10.57
CA ALA A 77 -0.33 -5.93 -9.51
C ALA A 77 -1.75 -5.92 -10.10
N TYR A 78 -2.73 -6.19 -9.25
CA TYR A 78 -4.14 -5.96 -9.56
C TYR A 78 -4.59 -4.67 -8.91
N LEU A 79 -5.21 -3.78 -9.69
CA LEU A 79 -5.68 -2.51 -9.13
C LEU A 79 -6.91 -2.66 -8.25
N ARG A 80 -7.62 -3.78 -8.37
CA ARG A 80 -8.79 -4.12 -7.58
C ARG A 80 -8.73 -5.56 -7.10
N ALA A 81 -9.03 -5.80 -5.83
CA ALA A 81 -9.18 -7.13 -5.27
C ALA A 81 -10.17 -7.17 -4.09
N GLY A 82 -10.59 -8.36 -3.65
CA GLY A 82 -11.50 -8.51 -2.50
C GLY A 82 -12.16 -9.88 -2.42
N LEU A 83 -12.75 -10.19 -1.27
CA LEU A 83 -13.48 -11.43 -1.03
C LEU A 83 -14.84 -11.39 -1.74
N GLY A 84 -15.13 -12.41 -2.56
CA GLY A 84 -16.35 -12.53 -3.36
C GLY A 84 -16.45 -11.56 -4.54
N SER A 85 -15.85 -10.37 -4.46
CA SER A 85 -15.75 -9.39 -5.55
C SER A 85 -14.53 -8.46 -5.42
N PRO A 86 -14.00 -7.89 -6.52
CA PRO A 86 -12.80 -7.05 -6.48
C PRO A 86 -13.14 -5.59 -6.17
N TYR A 87 -13.56 -5.28 -4.94
CA TYR A 87 -14.02 -3.93 -4.59
C TYR A 87 -12.95 -3.06 -3.91
N TRP A 88 -12.00 -3.65 -3.18
CA TRP A 88 -10.89 -2.90 -2.61
C TRP A 88 -9.97 -2.41 -3.73
N PRO A 89 -9.62 -1.11 -3.78
CA PRO A 89 -8.48 -0.67 -4.58
C PRO A 89 -7.18 -1.21 -3.99
N THR A 90 -6.14 -1.42 -4.80
CA THR A 90 -4.79 -1.65 -4.25
C THR A 90 -4.36 -0.46 -3.39
N LEU A 91 -3.56 -0.67 -2.36
CA LEU A 91 -3.09 0.37 -1.45
C LEU A 91 -2.50 1.58 -2.19
N ALA A 92 -1.74 1.34 -3.26
CA ALA A 92 -1.17 2.39 -4.10
C ALA A 92 -2.25 3.20 -4.86
N LEU A 93 -3.29 2.54 -5.37
CA LEU A 93 -4.43 3.19 -6.03
C LEU A 93 -5.24 3.99 -5.01
N ALA A 94 -5.51 3.42 -3.85
CA ALA A 94 -6.20 4.11 -2.76
C ALA A 94 -5.46 5.40 -2.38
N LEU A 95 -4.14 5.34 -2.23
CA LEU A 95 -3.31 6.51 -1.92
C LEU A 95 -3.36 7.58 -3.01
N TRP A 96 -3.29 7.17 -4.28
CA TRP A 96 -3.39 8.07 -5.41
C TRP A 96 -4.78 8.71 -5.53
N GLU A 97 -5.85 7.92 -5.39
CA GLU A 97 -7.24 8.41 -5.40
C GLU A 97 -7.48 9.41 -4.27
N ALA A 98 -6.97 9.13 -3.07
CA ALA A 98 -7.13 10.01 -1.92
C ALA A 98 -6.38 11.35 -2.07
N SER A 99 -5.37 11.39 -2.95
CA SER A 99 -4.61 12.60 -3.27
C SER A 99 -5.25 13.51 -4.32
N LYS A 100 -6.31 13.04 -5.01
CA LYS A 100 -6.91 13.73 -6.16
C LYS A 100 -8.26 14.36 -5.80
N PRO A 101 -8.48 15.64 -6.16
CA PRO A 101 -9.76 16.33 -5.91
C PRO A 101 -10.85 16.06 -6.98
N VAL A 102 -10.56 15.34 -8.07
CA VAL A 102 -11.48 15.15 -9.22
C VAL A 102 -11.67 13.66 -9.52
N ALA A 103 -12.83 13.34 -10.12
CA ALA A 103 -13.26 12.01 -10.52
C ALA A 103 -12.16 11.14 -11.14
N THR A 104 -12.11 9.89 -10.70
CA THR A 104 -11.14 8.90 -11.13
C THR A 104 -11.39 8.55 -12.60
N PRO A 105 -10.39 8.68 -13.50
CA PRO A 105 -10.51 8.17 -14.86
C PRO A 105 -10.69 6.64 -14.84
N ALA A 106 -11.14 6.09 -15.98
CA ALA A 106 -11.24 4.64 -16.15
C ALA A 106 -9.91 3.96 -15.78
N LEU A 107 -9.99 2.89 -14.98
CA LEU A 107 -8.82 2.18 -14.52
C LEU A 107 -8.14 1.45 -15.69
N PRO A 108 -6.81 1.55 -15.83
CA PRO A 108 -6.07 0.81 -16.83
C PRO A 108 -5.93 -0.66 -16.42
N GLY A 109 -5.41 -1.47 -17.34
CA GLY A 109 -5.04 -2.86 -17.07
C GLY A 109 -5.96 -3.89 -17.70
N GLN A 110 -5.50 -5.12 -17.72
CA GLN A 110 -6.24 -6.26 -18.27
C GLN A 110 -7.35 -6.65 -17.31
N ARG A 111 -8.58 -6.73 -17.81
CA ARG A 111 -9.73 -7.20 -17.04
C ARG A 111 -9.63 -8.69 -16.78
N ALA A 112 -10.04 -9.12 -15.59
CA ALA A 112 -10.18 -10.53 -15.30
C ALA A 112 -11.21 -11.17 -16.24
N ALA A 113 -10.93 -12.39 -16.69
CA ALA A 113 -11.91 -13.15 -17.45
C ALA A 113 -13.18 -13.35 -16.57
N PRO A 114 -14.39 -13.29 -17.15
CA PRO A 114 -15.58 -13.72 -16.46
C PRO A 114 -15.40 -15.20 -16.10
N THR A 115 -15.04 -15.49 -14.85
CA THR A 115 -15.22 -16.83 -14.32
C THR A 115 -16.72 -17.04 -14.14
N GLY A 116 -17.18 -18.30 -14.11
CA GLY A 116 -18.58 -18.66 -13.84
C GLY A 116 -19.10 -18.21 -12.46
N GLN A 117 -20.03 -18.96 -11.89
CA GLN A 117 -20.78 -18.58 -10.68
C GLN A 117 -19.91 -17.88 -9.61
N PRO A 118 -20.36 -16.72 -9.08
CA PRO A 118 -19.67 -16.03 -8.00
C PRO A 118 -19.59 -16.95 -6.78
N THR A 119 -18.37 -17.34 -6.40
CA THR A 119 -18.10 -17.97 -5.12
C THR A 119 -17.81 -16.88 -4.11
N LEU A 120 -18.68 -16.73 -3.10
CA LEU A 120 -18.54 -15.69 -2.08
C LEU A 120 -17.25 -15.82 -1.27
N ASP A 121 -16.69 -17.02 -1.18
CA ASP A 121 -15.49 -17.32 -0.39
C ASP A 121 -14.17 -17.17 -1.18
N ALA A 122 -14.20 -16.77 -2.45
CA ALA A 122 -12.98 -16.66 -3.25
C ALA A 122 -12.40 -15.25 -3.25
N TRP A 123 -11.07 -15.13 -3.18
CA TRP A 123 -10.39 -13.88 -3.49
C TRP A 123 -10.52 -13.57 -4.99
N ARG A 124 -11.04 -12.40 -5.31
CA ARG A 124 -11.25 -11.93 -6.67
C ARG A 124 -10.29 -10.79 -6.96
N ARG A 125 -9.74 -10.78 -8.17
CA ARG A 125 -8.77 -9.79 -8.66
C ARG A 125 -9.24 -9.25 -9.99
N ASP A 126 -8.99 -7.98 -10.28
CA ASP A 126 -9.31 -7.34 -11.57
C ASP A 126 -8.32 -6.20 -11.87
N TYR A 127 -8.27 -5.77 -13.14
CA TYR A 127 -7.36 -4.71 -13.62
C TYR A 127 -5.88 -5.04 -13.39
N ARG A 128 -5.39 -6.10 -14.02
CA ARG A 128 -3.97 -6.49 -13.95
C ARG A 128 -3.10 -5.49 -14.71
N VAL A 129 -2.06 -4.99 -14.05
CA VAL A 129 -1.06 -4.07 -14.61
C VAL A 129 0.36 -4.57 -14.35
N LEU A 130 1.30 -4.23 -15.23
CA LEU A 130 2.73 -4.45 -14.98
C LEU A 130 3.27 -3.36 -14.05
N ILE A 131 4.20 -3.74 -13.17
CA ILE A 131 4.84 -2.80 -12.25
C ILE A 131 6.05 -2.15 -12.94
N PRO A 132 6.05 -0.82 -13.14
CA PRO A 132 7.21 -0.11 -13.66
C PRO A 132 8.21 0.13 -12.52
N PHE A 133 9.07 -0.86 -12.25
CA PHE A 133 10.05 -0.77 -11.17
C PHE A 133 10.99 0.44 -11.35
N ALA A 134 11.11 1.26 -10.31
CA ALA A 134 11.91 2.49 -10.34
C ALA A 134 13.42 2.25 -10.21
N GLY A 135 13.84 1.10 -9.66
CA GLY A 135 15.24 0.76 -9.45
C GLY A 135 15.44 -0.36 -8.42
N PRO A 136 16.71 -0.69 -8.08
CA PRO A 136 17.03 -1.78 -7.18
C PRO A 136 16.63 -1.49 -5.71
N PRO A 137 16.71 -2.48 -4.80
CA PRO A 137 16.51 -2.27 -3.38
C PRO A 137 17.32 -1.09 -2.84
N GLY A 138 16.66 -0.18 -2.11
CA GLY A 138 17.31 1.05 -1.62
C GLY A 138 17.15 2.28 -2.52
N HIS A 139 16.45 2.15 -3.65
CA HIS A 139 16.21 3.27 -4.56
C HIS A 139 15.50 4.48 -3.91
N PHE A 140 14.57 4.24 -2.98
CA PHE A 140 13.85 5.31 -2.29
C PHE A 140 14.51 5.68 -0.95
N GLN A 141 14.46 6.98 -0.61
CA GLN A 141 14.93 7.48 0.67
C GLN A 141 14.12 6.88 1.82
N ARG A 142 14.82 6.50 2.89
CA ARG A 142 14.23 5.84 4.07
C ARG A 142 14.62 6.58 5.33
N PHE A 143 13.68 6.66 6.26
CA PHE A 143 13.91 7.14 7.62
C PHE A 143 13.52 6.08 8.64
N SER A 144 14.27 6.00 9.73
CA SER A 144 13.85 5.24 10.90
C SER A 144 12.58 5.86 11.48
N TYR A 145 11.56 5.04 11.70
CA TYR A 145 10.32 5.52 12.30
C TYR A 145 10.57 6.08 13.71
N SER A 146 11.47 5.48 14.49
CA SER A 146 11.82 5.99 15.82
C SER A 146 12.49 7.36 15.76
N ALA A 147 13.34 7.60 14.76
CA ALA A 147 14.01 8.89 14.56
C ALA A 147 12.98 10.00 14.21
N VAL A 148 11.99 9.66 13.38
CA VAL A 148 10.87 10.57 13.08
C VAL A 148 10.06 10.89 14.33
N LEU A 149 9.73 9.88 15.16
CA LEU A 149 9.01 10.09 16.42
C LEU A 149 9.79 10.94 17.43
N ARG A 150 11.12 10.81 17.47
CA ARG A 150 11.99 11.65 18.32
C ARG A 150 12.21 13.06 17.76
N GLY A 151 11.66 13.37 16.58
CA GLY A 151 11.79 14.68 15.94
C GLY A 151 13.18 14.94 15.34
N GLU A 152 13.96 13.90 15.09
CA GLU A 152 15.32 13.98 14.53
C GLU A 152 15.30 14.31 13.03
N ILE A 153 14.16 14.09 12.36
CA ILE A 153 13.98 14.37 10.94
C ILE A 153 13.14 15.64 10.76
N ALA A 154 13.67 16.62 10.01
CA ALA A 154 12.97 17.87 9.75
C ALA A 154 11.63 17.63 9.01
N PRO A 155 10.51 18.22 9.44
CA PRO A 155 9.20 18.03 8.79
C PRO A 155 9.18 18.37 7.29
N ALA A 156 10.03 19.30 6.86
CA ALA A 156 10.19 19.66 5.45
C ALA A 156 10.62 18.48 4.57
N ALA A 157 11.23 17.43 5.15
CA ALA A 157 11.58 16.20 4.45
C ALA A 157 10.35 15.43 3.92
N PHE A 158 9.14 15.72 4.43
CA PHE A 158 7.91 15.00 4.07
C PHE A 158 6.93 15.82 3.21
N HIS A 159 7.26 17.06 2.88
CA HIS A 159 6.37 17.96 2.12
C HIS A 159 6.20 17.52 0.66
N ASP A 160 4.96 17.49 0.15
CA ASP A 160 4.56 17.03 -1.19
C ASP A 160 5.05 15.61 -1.52
N LYS A 161 4.97 14.71 -0.55
CA LYS A 161 5.42 13.32 -0.69
C LYS A 161 4.34 12.34 -0.31
N PHE A 162 4.28 11.22 -1.03
CA PHE A 162 3.68 10.00 -0.53
C PHE A 162 4.63 9.33 0.46
N ILE A 163 4.10 8.99 1.63
CA ILE A 163 4.84 8.44 2.78
C ILE A 163 4.26 7.06 3.08
N LEU A 164 5.00 6.00 2.77
CA LEU A 164 4.57 4.62 3.02
C LEU A 164 5.20 4.10 4.31
N ILE A 165 4.42 3.94 5.37
CA ILE A 165 4.94 3.45 6.65
C ILE A 165 4.83 1.92 6.69
N GLY A 166 5.97 1.22 6.72
CA GLY A 166 6.02 -0.25 6.77
C GLY A 166 7.20 -0.78 7.57
N SER A 167 7.26 -2.10 7.74
CA SER A 167 8.40 -2.78 8.35
C SER A 167 9.49 -3.06 7.30
N THR A 168 10.75 -3.17 7.72
CA THR A 168 11.85 -3.68 6.87
C THR A 168 12.64 -4.79 7.53
N ALA A 169 12.08 -5.37 8.59
CA ALA A 169 12.80 -6.40 9.30
C ALA A 169 12.90 -7.62 8.37
N THR A 170 14.12 -7.97 8.00
CA THR A 170 14.41 -9.25 7.36
C THR A 170 13.84 -10.36 8.24
N GLY A 171 13.03 -11.26 7.66
CA GLY A 171 12.40 -12.36 8.40
C GLY A 171 10.96 -12.13 8.85
N MET A 172 10.34 -10.97 8.57
CA MET A 172 8.89 -10.77 8.78
C MET A 172 8.00 -11.35 7.67
N GLY A 173 8.57 -12.06 6.69
CA GLY A 173 7.82 -12.63 5.56
C GLY A 173 7.34 -11.60 4.52
N ASP A 174 7.56 -10.31 4.76
CA ASP A 174 7.12 -9.18 3.95
C ASP A 174 8.13 -8.80 2.86
N ALA A 175 8.74 -9.81 2.24
CA ALA A 175 9.85 -9.63 1.32
C ALA A 175 9.54 -10.26 -0.03
N LEU A 176 9.40 -9.43 -1.05
CA LEU A 176 8.99 -9.82 -2.40
C LEU A 176 10.20 -9.83 -3.35
N PRO A 177 10.50 -10.95 -4.00
CA PRO A 177 11.45 -10.97 -5.10
C PRO A 177 10.85 -10.25 -6.31
N THR A 178 11.63 -9.38 -6.95
CA THR A 178 11.22 -8.58 -8.10
C THR A 178 12.30 -8.63 -9.19
N PRO A 179 12.00 -8.33 -10.47
CA PRO A 179 13.00 -8.33 -11.54
C PRO A 179 14.22 -7.43 -11.25
N VAL A 180 14.06 -6.43 -10.39
CA VAL A 180 15.10 -5.46 -10.01
C VAL A 180 15.76 -5.76 -8.66
N SER A 181 15.30 -6.77 -7.90
CA SER A 181 15.99 -7.20 -6.67
C SER A 181 17.23 -8.06 -6.95
N GLY A 182 17.34 -8.64 -8.15
CA GLY A 182 18.44 -9.54 -8.52
C GLY A 182 18.56 -10.76 -7.58
N LEU A 183 19.77 -11.32 -7.46
CA LEU A 183 20.14 -12.30 -6.40
C LEU A 183 20.42 -11.62 -5.04
N ALA A 184 20.12 -10.31 -4.91
CA ALA A 184 20.39 -9.53 -3.71
C ALA A 184 19.15 -9.49 -2.80
N GLN A 185 19.10 -8.52 -1.88
CA GLN A 185 18.02 -8.43 -0.90
C GLN A 185 16.63 -8.27 -1.57
N PRO A 186 15.61 -9.02 -1.12
CA PRO A 186 14.24 -8.86 -1.59
C PRO A 186 13.69 -7.45 -1.32
N MET A 187 12.70 -7.02 -2.10
CA MET A 187 12.01 -5.74 -1.89
C MET A 187 11.05 -5.86 -0.71
N PRO A 188 10.91 -4.84 0.16
CA PRO A 188 9.84 -4.82 1.15
C PRO A 188 8.48 -4.74 0.43
N GLY A 189 7.50 -5.49 0.95
CA GLY A 189 6.10 -5.47 0.50
C GLY A 189 5.34 -4.21 0.89
#